data_AF-A0A0F2NID2-F1
#
_entry.id   AF-A0A0F2NID2-F1
#
_cell.length_a   1.000
_cell.length_b   1.000
_cell.length_c   1.000
_cell.angle_alpha   90.00
_cell.angle_beta   90.00
_cell.angle_gamma   90.00
#
_symmetry.space_group_name_H-M   'P 1'
#
loop_
_entity.id
_entity.type
_entity.pdbx_description
1 polymer ?
#
loop_
_entity_poly.entity_id
_entity_poly.type
_entity_poly.pdbx_seq_one_letter_code
_entity_poly.pdbx_strand_id
1 'polypeptide(L)'
;MAAPIVYRWDDGNAPVLAGALGYTLVQLLKACLVDGYGSKAAAGWTMPYDDGTVNPRIGVFRNNPVTGTGRYLQVNSTALATSIVQGYEDMTDHITGVNKFSNTTLYSMESTAANTTARPWVLIADDRFFILTVWPNVTAGSFNPAANCVSSTTNSIKALFFGDGIPIRGDDTNFCMLGAETSTYYYWSRNLYFGNHTSTTNVHNGVSRNSLGTYGPFQPQIANTGPCAGTDHGGVSQGFTLATYGYMFARPYVNEGAAYTMRGYLPGLWFPCNTPTVFPYLSEVTYGGRTFLIFGGMQGSAQYVQSWAVEITTGWRE
;
A
#
# COMPACT_ATOMS: atom_id res chain seq x y z
N MET A 1 7.73 -20.10 3.53
CA MET A 1 6.61 -19.22 3.90
C MET A 1 5.50 -19.36 2.89
N ALA A 2 4.23 -19.18 3.29
CA ALA A 2 3.12 -19.17 2.34
C ALA A 2 3.18 -17.94 1.42
N ALA A 3 2.60 -18.07 0.22
CA ALA A 3 2.35 -16.94 -0.66
C ALA A 3 1.37 -15.94 0.01
N PRO A 4 1.44 -14.64 -0.32
CA PRO A 4 0.47 -13.69 0.19
C PRO A 4 -0.90 -13.96 -0.44
N ILE A 5 -1.97 -13.59 0.28
CA ILE A 5 -3.33 -13.68 -0.24
C ILE A 5 -3.63 -12.42 -1.04
N VAL A 6 -4.09 -12.61 -2.28
CA VAL A 6 -4.58 -11.53 -3.14
C VAL A 6 -6.10 -11.47 -3.05
N TYR A 7 -6.62 -10.35 -2.56
CA TYR A 7 -8.04 -10.01 -2.51
C TYR A 7 -8.34 -8.95 -3.54
N ARG A 8 -9.45 -9.08 -4.27
CA ARG A 8 -9.83 -8.16 -5.33
C ARG A 8 -11.31 -7.81 -5.29
N TRP A 9 -11.62 -6.62 -5.78
CA TRP A 9 -12.99 -6.13 -5.92
C TRP A 9 -13.91 -7.02 -6.78
N ASP A 10 -13.33 -7.82 -7.69
CA ASP A 10 -14.02 -8.73 -8.60
C ASP A 10 -14.02 -10.20 -8.14
N ASP A 11 -13.51 -10.48 -6.93
CA ASP A 11 -13.64 -11.80 -6.31
C ASP A 11 -15.12 -12.09 -5.94
N GLY A 12 -15.50 -13.37 -5.90
CA GLY A 12 -16.84 -13.77 -5.49
C GLY A 12 -17.15 -13.37 -4.03
N ASN A 13 -18.20 -12.58 -3.83
CA ASN A 13 -18.59 -11.98 -2.54
C ASN A 13 -17.59 -10.95 -1.99
N ALA A 14 -16.80 -10.32 -2.86
CA ALA A 14 -15.91 -9.23 -2.45
C ALA A 14 -16.69 -8.10 -1.76
N PRO A 15 -16.16 -7.52 -0.66
CA PRO A 15 -16.75 -6.36 -0.03
C PRO A 15 -16.73 -5.15 -0.97
N VAL A 16 -17.80 -4.36 -0.94
CA VAL A 16 -17.90 -3.13 -1.72
C VAL A 16 -17.16 -2.01 -0.99
N LEU A 17 -16.24 -1.35 -1.70
CA LEU A 17 -15.62 -0.09 -1.26
C LEU A 17 -16.27 1.07 -2.03
N ALA A 18 -16.75 2.08 -1.32
CA ALA A 18 -17.36 3.27 -1.92
C ALA A 18 -17.21 4.50 -1.02
N GLY A 19 -17.58 5.68 -1.52
CA GLY A 19 -17.57 6.92 -0.74
C GLY A 19 -18.81 7.10 0.13
N ALA A 20 -19.34 6.03 0.72
CA ALA A 20 -20.60 6.04 1.46
C ALA A 20 -20.48 5.32 2.80
N LEU A 21 -21.36 5.69 3.74
CA LEU A 21 -21.50 4.95 5.00
C LEU A 21 -21.86 3.49 4.70
N GLY A 22 -21.24 2.56 5.41
CA GLY A 22 -21.46 1.12 5.21
C GLY A 22 -20.66 0.49 4.08
N TYR A 23 -19.78 1.25 3.40
CA TYR A 23 -18.82 0.77 2.39
C TYR A 23 -17.41 1.30 2.66
N THR A 24 -17.02 1.29 3.95
CA THR A 24 -15.83 1.98 4.44
C THR A 24 -14.55 1.14 4.32
N LEU A 25 -13.40 1.80 4.48
CA LEU A 25 -12.12 1.11 4.59
C LEU A 25 -12.09 0.15 5.78
N VAL A 26 -12.71 0.49 6.92
CA VAL A 26 -12.80 -0.42 8.08
C VAL A 26 -13.48 -1.73 7.68
N GLN A 27 -14.59 -1.68 6.94
CA GLN A 27 -15.31 -2.89 6.53
C GLN A 27 -14.51 -3.71 5.50
N LEU A 28 -13.84 -3.04 4.55
CA LEU A 28 -12.94 -3.71 3.60
C LEU A 28 -11.80 -4.44 4.32
N LEU A 29 -11.10 -3.77 5.23
CA LEU A 29 -9.98 -4.35 5.96
C LEU A 29 -10.44 -5.46 6.90
N LYS A 30 -11.60 -5.33 7.56
CA LYS A 30 -12.16 -6.40 8.41
C LYS A 30 -12.46 -7.66 7.59
N ALA A 31 -13.09 -7.51 6.42
CA ALA A 31 -13.37 -8.62 5.53
C ALA A 31 -12.10 -9.30 5.00
N CYS A 32 -11.08 -8.55 4.59
CA CYS A 32 -9.85 -9.14 4.04
C CYS A 32 -8.92 -9.70 5.13
N LEU A 33 -8.72 -8.94 6.22
CA LEU A 33 -7.66 -9.22 7.18
C LEU A 33 -8.11 -10.12 8.35
N VAL A 34 -9.39 -10.06 8.73
CA VAL A 34 -9.91 -10.67 9.97
C VAL A 34 -10.91 -11.78 9.69
N ASP A 35 -11.95 -11.50 8.89
CA ASP A 35 -13.08 -12.42 8.73
C ASP A 35 -12.92 -13.36 7.53
N GLY A 36 -12.28 -12.90 6.45
CA GLY A 36 -12.40 -13.52 5.13
C GLY A 36 -13.74 -13.18 4.46
N TYR A 37 -13.92 -13.61 3.21
CA TYR A 37 -15.19 -13.49 2.50
C TYR A 37 -15.30 -14.52 1.38
N GLY A 38 -16.52 -14.99 1.09
CA GLY A 38 -16.73 -16.02 0.07
C GLY A 38 -15.84 -17.24 0.31
N SER A 39 -14.97 -17.55 -0.64
CA SER A 39 -13.96 -18.62 -0.52
C SER A 39 -12.55 -18.12 -0.14
N LYS A 40 -12.37 -16.81 0.08
CA LYS A 40 -11.09 -16.21 0.48
C LYS A 40 -10.97 -16.26 2.00
N ALA A 41 -9.93 -16.93 2.49
CA ALA A 41 -9.59 -16.94 3.91
C ALA A 41 -9.15 -15.54 4.37
N ALA A 42 -9.24 -15.26 5.67
CA ALA A 42 -8.67 -14.05 6.28
C ALA A 42 -7.13 -14.06 6.24
N ALA A 43 -6.52 -12.88 6.21
CA ALA A 43 -5.05 -12.76 6.21
C ALA A 43 -4.41 -13.12 7.55
N GLY A 44 -5.18 -13.20 8.64
CA GLY A 44 -4.70 -13.62 9.97
C GLY A 44 -4.42 -12.47 10.94
N TRP A 45 -5.05 -11.31 10.71
CA TRP A 45 -5.01 -10.17 11.63
C TRP A 45 -6.13 -10.26 12.66
N THR A 46 -6.04 -9.41 13.67
CA THR A 46 -7.16 -9.17 14.61
C THR A 46 -7.64 -7.73 14.52
N MET A 47 -8.87 -7.48 14.95
CA MET A 47 -9.41 -6.14 15.13
C MET A 47 -9.82 -5.96 16.60
N PRO A 48 -8.85 -5.73 17.52
CA PRO A 48 -9.11 -5.76 18.96
C PRO A 48 -10.02 -4.63 19.47
N TYR A 49 -10.12 -3.52 18.75
CA TYR A 49 -10.93 -2.37 19.15
C TYR A 49 -11.71 -1.80 17.97
N ASP A 50 -12.94 -1.37 18.26
CA ASP A 50 -13.80 -0.63 17.34
C ASP A 50 -14.71 0.35 18.09
N ASP A 51 -15.52 1.10 17.34
CA ASP A 51 -16.47 2.08 17.89
C ASP A 51 -17.76 1.47 18.47
N GLY A 52 -17.86 0.15 18.56
CA GLY A 52 -18.98 -0.60 19.13
C GLY A 52 -20.24 -0.63 18.28
N THR A 53 -20.19 -0.14 17.04
CA THR A 53 -21.36 -0.10 16.15
C THR A 53 -21.46 -1.37 15.28
N VAL A 54 -22.67 -1.67 14.79
CA VAL A 54 -22.92 -2.84 13.91
C VAL A 54 -22.06 -2.79 12.64
N ASN A 55 -21.81 -1.59 12.13
CA ASN A 55 -20.93 -1.33 10.99
C ASN A 55 -19.86 -0.33 11.43
N PRO A 56 -18.76 -0.79 12.03
CA PRO A 56 -17.78 0.09 12.65
C PRO A 56 -17.17 1.06 11.64
N ARG A 57 -17.09 2.32 12.04
CA ARG A 57 -16.48 3.40 11.27
C ARG A 57 -15.10 3.75 11.81
N ILE A 58 -14.81 3.40 13.05
CA ILE A 58 -13.45 3.37 13.59
C ILE A 58 -13.10 1.93 13.93
N GLY A 59 -11.96 1.48 13.45
CA GLY A 59 -11.43 0.14 13.73
C GLY A 59 -9.93 0.17 13.94
N VAL A 60 -9.46 -0.65 14.87
CA VAL A 60 -8.04 -0.85 15.13
C VAL A 60 -7.67 -2.26 14.72
N PHE A 61 -6.77 -2.39 13.76
CA PHE A 61 -6.26 -3.66 13.25
C PHE A 61 -4.88 -3.94 13.83
N ARG A 62 -4.61 -5.19 14.20
CA ARG A 62 -3.33 -5.62 14.75
C ARG A 62 -2.77 -6.78 13.94
N ASN A 63 -1.53 -6.64 13.47
CA ASN A 63 -0.83 -7.75 12.83
C ASN A 63 -0.45 -8.82 13.86
N ASN A 64 -0.10 -10.01 13.40
CA ASN A 64 0.14 -11.15 14.26
C ASN A 64 1.36 -10.91 15.18
N PRO A 65 1.19 -10.86 16.52
CA PRO A 65 2.29 -10.60 17.45
C PRO A 65 3.23 -11.80 17.64
N VAL A 66 2.86 -12.99 17.14
CA VAL A 66 3.69 -14.21 17.23
C VAL A 66 4.69 -14.26 16.08
N THR A 67 4.25 -13.91 14.87
CA THR A 67 5.07 -13.97 13.66
C THR A 67 5.65 -12.60 13.28
N GLY A 68 5.04 -11.51 13.76
CA GLY A 68 5.36 -10.13 13.45
C GLY A 68 5.44 -9.22 14.68
N THR A 69 5.41 -7.90 14.45
CA THR A 69 5.64 -6.90 15.50
C THR A 69 4.45 -6.67 16.44
N GLY A 70 3.25 -7.13 16.08
CA GLY A 70 2.04 -6.95 16.87
C GLY A 70 1.57 -5.50 17.00
N ARG A 71 1.90 -4.64 16.02
CA ARG A 71 1.59 -3.21 15.97
C ARG A 71 0.18 -2.94 15.49
N TYR A 72 -0.30 -1.74 15.76
CA TYR A 72 -1.70 -1.37 15.57
C TYR A 72 -1.86 -0.32 14.47
N LEU A 73 -2.82 -0.54 13.59
CA LEU A 73 -3.32 0.43 12.63
C LEU A 73 -4.73 0.86 13.06
N GLN A 74 -4.86 2.12 13.47
CA GLN A 74 -6.16 2.75 13.61
C GLN A 74 -6.63 3.26 12.24
N VAL A 75 -7.88 2.98 11.90
CA VAL A 75 -8.58 3.53 10.74
C VAL A 75 -9.83 4.24 11.23
N ASN A 76 -9.98 5.50 10.85
CA ASN A 76 -11.15 6.32 11.12
C ASN A 76 -11.81 6.72 9.79
N SER A 77 -12.88 6.01 9.44
CA SER A 77 -13.73 6.20 8.27
C SER A 77 -15.05 6.92 8.63
N THR A 78 -15.02 7.84 9.58
CA THR A 78 -16.22 8.65 9.92
C THR A 78 -16.55 9.66 8.83
N ALA A 79 -15.56 10.12 8.07
CA ALA A 79 -15.73 10.91 6.86
C ALA A 79 -16.09 10.01 5.66
N LEU A 80 -16.77 10.59 4.67
CA LEU A 80 -17.07 9.90 3.42
C LEU A 80 -15.89 9.97 2.46
N ALA A 81 -15.69 8.91 1.68
CA ALA A 81 -14.73 8.83 0.56
C ALA A 81 -13.23 8.92 0.91
N THR A 82 -12.90 9.28 2.15
CA THR A 82 -11.54 9.26 2.72
C THR A 82 -11.57 8.80 4.17
N SER A 83 -10.60 7.98 4.57
CA SER A 83 -10.35 7.61 5.97
C SER A 83 -9.05 8.20 6.49
N ILE A 84 -9.01 8.55 7.77
CA ILE A 84 -7.76 8.88 8.47
C ILE A 84 -7.13 7.57 8.97
N VAL A 85 -5.82 7.43 8.79
CA VAL A 85 -5.07 6.24 9.21
C VAL A 85 -3.89 6.62 10.10
N GLN A 86 -3.63 5.81 11.14
CA GLN A 86 -2.54 6.06 12.09
C GLN A 86 -1.97 4.75 12.64
N GLY A 87 -0.64 4.64 12.59
CA GLY A 87 0.10 3.53 13.20
C GLY A 87 0.46 3.85 14.65
N TYR A 88 0.37 2.84 15.52
CA TYR A 88 0.68 2.90 16.95
C TYR A 88 1.49 1.67 17.38
N GLU A 89 2.33 1.85 18.41
CA GLU A 89 3.00 0.71 19.04
C GLU A 89 2.08 -0.12 19.91
N ASP A 90 1.17 0.56 20.60
CA ASP A 90 0.18 -0.06 21.47
C ASP A 90 -1.08 0.81 21.54
N MET A 91 -2.22 0.16 21.78
CA MET A 91 -3.52 0.79 21.94
C MET A 91 -4.32 0.09 23.03
N THR A 92 -5.12 0.84 23.78
CA THR A 92 -6.00 0.30 24.83
C THR A 92 -7.47 0.36 24.47
N ASP A 93 -7.82 1.17 23.46
CA ASP A 93 -9.16 1.29 22.90
C ASP A 93 -9.06 1.85 21.45
N HIS A 94 -10.20 2.20 20.84
CA HIS A 94 -10.22 2.68 19.45
C HIS A 94 -9.76 4.13 19.24
N ILE A 95 -9.50 4.92 20.29
CA ILE A 95 -9.03 6.32 20.25
C ILE A 95 -7.72 6.57 21.05
N THR A 96 -7.34 5.66 21.94
CA THR A 96 -6.21 5.80 22.86
C THR A 96 -5.07 4.88 22.44
N GLY A 97 -4.03 5.49 21.87
CA GLY A 97 -2.81 4.80 21.47
C GLY A 97 -1.55 5.55 21.85
N VAL A 98 -0.45 4.81 22.01
CA VAL A 98 0.87 5.35 22.37
C VAL A 98 1.88 5.11 21.26
N ASN A 99 2.91 5.97 21.23
CA ASN A 99 4.01 5.91 20.28
C ASN A 99 3.54 5.89 18.81
N LYS A 100 2.99 7.01 18.37
CA LYS A 100 2.49 7.20 17.00
C LYS A 100 3.62 7.12 15.99
N PHE A 101 3.36 6.47 14.87
CA PHE A 101 4.32 6.34 13.77
C PHE A 101 4.55 7.67 13.02
N SER A 102 3.58 8.59 13.11
CA SER A 102 3.62 9.90 12.47
C SER A 102 2.86 10.93 13.32
N ASN A 103 3.30 12.20 13.25
CA ASN A 103 2.56 13.35 13.78
C ASN A 103 1.72 14.06 12.72
N THR A 104 1.83 13.63 11.46
CA THR A 104 1.07 14.17 10.33
C THR A 104 -0.22 13.37 10.18
N THR A 105 -1.34 14.05 9.94
CA THR A 105 -2.60 13.37 9.59
C THR A 105 -2.42 12.68 8.23
N LEU A 106 -2.63 11.36 8.22
CA LEU A 106 -2.53 10.56 7.01
C LEU A 106 -3.90 10.07 6.56
N TYR A 107 -4.06 9.95 5.26
CA TYR A 107 -5.31 9.63 4.60
C TYR A 107 -5.15 8.40 3.71
N SER A 108 -6.18 7.56 3.73
CA SER A 108 -6.48 6.61 2.68
C SER A 108 -7.68 7.13 1.91
N MET A 109 -7.59 7.18 0.58
CA MET A 109 -8.67 7.68 -0.26
C MET A 109 -9.39 6.51 -0.92
N GLU A 110 -10.67 6.33 -0.59
CA GLU A 110 -11.49 5.26 -1.13
C GLU A 110 -12.20 5.68 -2.42
N SER A 111 -12.62 6.94 -2.55
CA SER A 111 -13.40 7.43 -3.70
C SER A 111 -13.18 8.94 -3.92
N THR A 112 -13.36 9.41 -5.16
CA THR A 112 -13.42 10.86 -5.45
C THR A 112 -14.80 11.47 -5.23
N ALA A 113 -15.81 10.65 -4.94
CA ALA A 113 -17.18 11.09 -4.73
C ALA A 113 -17.79 10.45 -3.49
N ALA A 114 -18.53 11.25 -2.74
CA ALA A 114 -19.28 10.83 -1.56
C ALA A 114 -20.61 10.16 -1.97
N ASN A 115 -20.54 8.95 -2.53
CA ASN A 115 -21.70 8.20 -3.01
C ASN A 115 -21.48 6.68 -2.89
N THR A 116 -22.49 5.90 -3.25
CA THR A 116 -22.48 4.43 -3.20
C THR A 116 -21.88 3.77 -4.44
N THR A 117 -21.25 4.53 -5.35
CA THR A 117 -20.62 3.96 -6.54
C THR A 117 -19.39 3.15 -6.14
N ALA A 118 -19.45 1.84 -6.41
CA ALA A 118 -18.37 0.91 -6.08
C ALA A 118 -17.06 1.27 -6.81
N ARG A 119 -15.94 1.16 -6.09
CA ARG A 119 -14.60 1.45 -6.58
C ARG A 119 -13.75 0.18 -6.72
N PRO A 120 -12.94 0.05 -7.78
CA PRO A 120 -11.97 -1.04 -7.90
C PRO A 120 -10.90 -0.93 -6.81
N TRP A 121 -10.51 -2.07 -6.26
CA TRP A 121 -9.45 -2.19 -5.28
C TRP A 121 -8.79 -3.57 -5.35
N VAL A 122 -7.52 -3.63 -4.92
CA VAL A 122 -6.78 -4.87 -4.71
C VAL A 122 -6.02 -4.77 -3.41
N LEU A 123 -6.11 -5.78 -2.57
CA LEU A 123 -5.38 -5.89 -1.32
C LEU A 123 -4.53 -7.16 -1.35
N ILE A 124 -3.24 -7.04 -1.07
CA ILE A 124 -2.32 -8.17 -0.95
C ILE A 124 -1.84 -8.20 0.50
N ALA A 125 -2.02 -9.33 1.18
CA ALA A 125 -1.69 -9.43 2.60
C ALA A 125 -1.23 -10.82 3.03
N ASP A 126 -0.52 -10.83 4.16
CA ASP A 126 -0.40 -11.97 5.06
C ASP A 126 -0.72 -11.53 6.48
N ASP A 127 -0.34 -12.34 7.48
CA ASP A 127 -0.60 -12.07 8.89
C ASP A 127 0.27 -10.95 9.49
N ARG A 128 1.21 -10.38 8.72
CA ARG A 128 2.20 -9.40 9.18
C ARG A 128 2.15 -8.07 8.43
N PHE A 129 1.63 -8.06 7.22
CA PHE A 129 1.62 -6.89 6.33
C PHE A 129 0.47 -6.91 5.33
N PHE A 130 0.08 -5.72 4.86
CA PHE A 130 -0.73 -5.58 3.64
C PHE A 130 -0.33 -4.36 2.79
N ILE A 131 -0.65 -4.44 1.49
CA ILE A 131 -0.72 -3.30 0.56
C ILE A 131 -2.12 -3.28 -0.03
N LEU A 132 -2.80 -2.16 0.10
CA LEU A 132 -4.07 -1.86 -0.55
C LEU A 132 -3.83 -0.87 -1.67
N THR A 133 -4.32 -1.16 -2.87
CA THR A 133 -4.40 -0.24 -4.00
C THR A 133 -5.86 0.01 -4.35
N VAL A 134 -6.26 1.28 -4.48
CA VAL A 134 -7.61 1.72 -4.84
C VAL A 134 -7.57 2.61 -6.07
N TRP A 135 -8.56 2.48 -6.95
CA TRP A 135 -8.80 3.41 -8.07
C TRP A 135 -9.98 4.33 -7.76
N PRO A 136 -9.78 5.44 -7.02
CA PRO A 136 -10.87 6.19 -6.40
C PRO A 136 -11.77 6.94 -7.39
N ASN A 137 -11.29 7.20 -8.62
CA ASN A 137 -12.06 7.88 -9.68
C ASN A 137 -12.66 6.92 -10.71
N VAL A 138 -12.44 5.61 -10.58
CA VAL A 138 -12.95 4.60 -11.52
C VAL A 138 -14.15 3.89 -10.90
N THR A 139 -15.16 3.59 -11.69
CA THR A 139 -16.30 2.76 -11.26
C THR A 139 -15.94 1.29 -11.45
N ALA A 140 -16.21 0.44 -10.44
CA ALA A 140 -15.90 -0.99 -10.46
C ALA A 140 -16.36 -1.68 -11.76
N GLY A 141 -17.63 -1.53 -12.13
CA GLY A 141 -18.19 -2.14 -13.35
C GLY A 141 -17.62 -1.61 -14.67
N SER A 142 -16.80 -0.56 -14.66
CA SER A 142 -16.14 0.01 -15.84
C SER A 142 -14.63 -0.19 -15.83
N PHE A 143 -14.09 -0.85 -14.80
CA PHE A 143 -12.65 -1.09 -14.70
C PHE A 143 -12.21 -2.10 -15.77
N ASN A 144 -11.29 -1.69 -16.62
CA ASN A 144 -10.72 -2.54 -17.66
C ASN A 144 -9.28 -2.93 -17.30
N PRO A 145 -9.03 -4.14 -16.78
CA PRO A 145 -7.66 -4.59 -16.48
C PRO A 145 -6.81 -4.75 -17.74
N ALA A 146 -7.42 -4.95 -18.91
CA ALA A 146 -6.71 -5.04 -20.19
C ALA A 146 -6.33 -3.66 -20.77
N ALA A 147 -6.76 -2.56 -20.17
CA ALA A 147 -6.28 -1.24 -20.57
C ALA A 147 -4.82 -1.10 -20.12
N ASN A 148 -3.93 -0.80 -21.07
CA ASN A 148 -2.57 -0.36 -20.75
C ASN A 148 -2.62 0.89 -19.88
N CYS A 149 -1.53 1.17 -19.16
CA CYS A 149 -1.30 2.48 -18.54
C CYS A 149 -1.11 3.56 -19.63
N VAL A 150 -2.18 3.91 -20.34
CA VAL A 150 -2.18 4.94 -21.37
C VAL A 150 -2.66 6.23 -20.74
N SER A 151 -2.02 7.32 -21.15
CA SER A 151 -2.22 8.68 -20.65
C SER A 151 -3.69 9.13 -20.64
N SER A 152 -4.41 8.85 -19.56
CA SER A 152 -5.78 9.28 -19.33
C SER A 152 -5.94 9.74 -17.89
N THR A 153 -6.44 10.97 -17.71
CA THR A 153 -6.75 11.59 -16.40
C THR A 153 -7.81 10.84 -15.58
N THR A 154 -8.25 9.68 -16.05
CA THR A 154 -9.42 8.94 -15.58
C THR A 154 -9.11 7.80 -14.62
N ASN A 155 -7.83 7.40 -14.45
CA ASN A 155 -7.45 6.23 -13.65
C ASN A 155 -6.34 6.55 -12.64
N SER A 156 -6.65 7.38 -11.64
CA SER A 156 -5.77 7.61 -10.49
C SER A 156 -5.74 6.38 -9.60
N ILE A 157 -4.64 6.21 -8.88
CA ILE A 157 -4.42 5.10 -7.95
C ILE A 157 -3.95 5.61 -6.61
N LYS A 158 -4.35 4.93 -5.55
CA LYS A 158 -4.01 5.27 -4.17
C LYS A 158 -3.57 4.02 -3.44
N ALA A 159 -2.38 4.09 -2.85
CA ALA A 159 -1.80 2.99 -2.10
C ALA A 159 -1.83 3.30 -0.58
N LEU A 160 -2.27 2.33 0.20
CA LEU A 160 -2.10 2.28 1.65
C LEU A 160 -1.26 1.05 1.96
N PHE A 161 -0.24 1.18 2.79
CA PHE A 161 0.48 0.03 3.31
C PHE A 161 0.60 0.11 4.82
N PHE A 162 0.54 -1.05 5.46
CA PHE A 162 0.84 -1.18 6.87
C PHE A 162 1.39 -2.57 7.20
N GLY A 163 2.39 -2.61 8.07
CA GLY A 163 2.90 -3.84 8.66
C GLY A 163 4.41 -3.98 8.57
N ASP A 164 4.87 -5.22 8.72
CA ASP A 164 6.29 -5.51 8.96
C ASP A 164 7.12 -5.54 7.69
N GLY A 165 8.21 -4.78 7.72
CA GLY A 165 9.31 -4.86 6.78
C GLY A 165 10.21 -6.06 7.02
N ILE A 166 11.16 -6.26 6.11
CA ILE A 166 12.21 -7.29 6.19
C ILE A 166 13.50 -6.57 6.57
N PRO A 167 13.92 -6.59 7.84
CA PRO A 167 15.11 -5.88 8.27
C PRO A 167 16.37 -6.59 7.73
N ILE A 168 17.39 -5.81 7.38
CA ILE A 168 18.73 -6.35 7.05
C ILE A 168 19.43 -6.84 8.32
N ARG A 169 19.20 -6.12 9.42
CA ARG A 169 19.76 -6.49 10.72
C ARG A 169 18.82 -7.45 11.41
N GLY A 170 19.33 -8.61 11.84
CA GLY A 170 18.53 -9.60 12.56
C GLY A 170 18.05 -9.15 13.95
N ASP A 171 18.58 -8.05 14.49
CA ASP A 171 18.19 -7.48 15.78
C ASP A 171 17.15 -6.34 15.70
N ASP A 172 16.75 -5.92 14.49
CA ASP A 172 15.69 -4.91 14.34
C ASP A 172 14.30 -5.55 14.45
N THR A 173 13.78 -5.58 15.67
CA THR A 173 12.45 -6.09 15.99
C THR A 173 11.34 -5.03 15.87
N ASN A 174 11.66 -3.84 15.37
CA ASN A 174 10.74 -2.68 15.37
C ASN A 174 10.42 -2.18 13.97
N PHE A 175 10.71 -2.96 12.94
CA PHE A 175 10.47 -2.56 11.56
C PHE A 175 9.03 -2.83 11.12
N CYS A 176 8.09 -2.06 11.70
CA CYS A 176 6.73 -1.91 11.19
C CYS A 176 6.58 -0.52 10.60
N MET A 177 5.98 -0.43 9.42
CA MET A 177 5.86 0.82 8.68
C MET A 177 4.40 1.05 8.29
N LEU A 178 3.97 2.31 8.34
CA LEU A 178 2.74 2.83 7.77
C LEU A 178 3.13 3.76 6.63
N GLY A 179 2.38 3.75 5.54
CA GLY A 179 2.40 4.91 4.68
C GLY A 179 1.18 5.03 3.80
N ALA A 180 0.88 6.30 3.61
CA ALA A 180 -0.41 6.82 3.24
C ALA A 180 -0.23 8.28 2.80
N GLU A 181 -1.29 8.88 2.29
CA GLU A 181 -1.25 10.22 1.71
C GLU A 181 -1.37 11.28 2.82
N THR A 182 -0.72 12.43 2.68
CA THR A 182 -0.93 13.60 3.56
C THR A 182 -2.04 14.52 3.03
N SER A 183 -2.72 14.11 1.95
CA SER A 183 -3.72 14.89 1.25
C SER A 183 -4.86 13.99 0.78
N THR A 184 -6.06 14.56 0.69
CA THR A 184 -7.24 13.94 0.08
C THR A 184 -7.32 14.18 -1.44
N TYR A 185 -6.29 14.79 -2.04
CA TYR A 185 -6.27 15.16 -3.44
C TYR A 185 -5.96 13.96 -4.38
N TYR A 186 -6.80 13.75 -5.39
CA TYR A 186 -6.75 12.56 -6.24
C TYR A 186 -5.92 12.67 -7.52
N TYR A 187 -5.64 13.88 -8.02
CA TYR A 187 -4.94 14.04 -9.31
C TYR A 187 -3.44 13.74 -9.23
N TRP A 188 -2.82 13.90 -8.06
CA TRP A 188 -1.44 13.50 -7.83
C TRP A 188 -1.43 12.15 -7.13
N SER A 189 -1.51 11.07 -7.91
CA SER A 189 -1.22 9.72 -7.39
C SER A 189 0.28 9.65 -7.10
N ARG A 190 0.65 9.57 -5.82
CA ARG A 190 2.02 9.30 -5.40
C ARG A 190 1.94 8.02 -4.59
N ASN A 191 2.16 6.90 -5.25
CA ASN A 191 2.09 5.60 -4.58
C ASN A 191 3.38 5.40 -3.81
N LEU A 192 3.28 5.04 -2.53
CA LEU A 192 4.41 4.57 -1.73
C LEU A 192 5.68 5.44 -1.92
N TYR A 193 5.55 6.77 -1.80
CA TYR A 193 6.52 7.76 -2.32
C TYR A 193 8.00 7.35 -2.29
N PHE A 194 8.57 7.40 -3.49
CA PHE A 194 9.94 7.03 -3.81
C PHE A 194 10.68 8.28 -4.28
N GLY A 195 11.68 8.74 -3.54
CA GLY A 195 12.41 9.95 -3.91
C GLY A 195 13.37 10.48 -2.86
N ASN A 196 14.53 10.94 -3.33
CA ASN A 196 15.61 11.51 -2.54
C ASN A 196 15.41 13.03 -2.43
N HIS A 197 14.59 13.56 -1.49
CA HIS A 197 14.68 14.99 -1.13
C HIS A 197 13.85 15.41 0.10
N THR A 198 14.35 16.48 0.72
CA THR A 198 13.86 17.32 1.83
C THR A 198 12.51 18.04 1.60
N SER A 199 11.63 17.53 0.73
CA SER A 199 10.37 18.20 0.33
C SER A 199 9.14 17.48 0.89
N THR A 200 8.29 18.23 1.58
CA THR A 200 7.18 17.82 2.46
C THR A 200 5.85 17.48 1.77
N THR A 201 5.79 17.04 0.50
CA THR A 201 4.49 17.03 -0.20
C THR A 201 3.93 15.66 -0.64
N ASN A 202 2.78 15.36 -0.01
CA ASN A 202 1.65 14.49 -0.37
C ASN A 202 1.67 13.01 0.08
N VAL A 203 2.80 12.39 0.40
CA VAL A 203 2.83 11.03 0.96
C VAL A 203 3.78 11.01 2.15
N HIS A 204 3.41 10.26 3.17
CA HIS A 204 4.20 10.12 4.37
C HIS A 204 4.35 8.66 4.74
N ASN A 205 5.59 8.28 5.05
CA ASN A 205 5.90 7.01 5.68
C ASN A 205 6.19 7.28 7.15
N GLY A 206 5.68 6.45 8.04
CA GLY A 206 6.01 6.46 9.47
C GLY A 206 6.38 5.04 9.91
N VAL A 207 7.22 4.93 10.94
CA VAL A 207 7.62 3.63 11.52
C VAL A 207 7.48 3.64 13.02
N SER A 208 7.39 2.46 13.63
CA SER A 208 7.30 2.34 15.10
C SER A 208 8.50 2.97 15.81
N ARG A 209 9.72 2.62 15.39
CA ARG A 209 10.99 3.09 15.97
C ARG A 209 12.08 3.11 14.92
N ASN A 210 13.20 3.76 15.20
CA ASN A 210 14.37 3.65 14.36
C ASN A 210 15.05 2.28 14.51
N SER A 211 16.05 2.01 13.67
CA SER A 211 16.81 0.75 13.65
C SER A 211 17.59 0.48 14.94
N LEU A 212 17.73 1.49 15.81
CA LEU A 212 18.32 1.38 17.15
C LEU A 212 17.27 1.22 18.26
N GLY A 213 15.97 1.09 17.92
CA GLY A 213 14.90 0.96 18.90
C GLY A 213 14.54 2.25 19.65
N THR A 214 14.97 3.40 19.16
CA THR A 214 14.57 4.71 19.70
C THR A 214 13.23 5.12 19.11
N TYR A 215 12.30 5.48 20.00
CA TYR A 215 11.02 6.06 19.59
C TYR A 215 11.20 7.51 19.16
N GLY A 216 10.49 7.89 18.10
CA GLY A 216 10.35 9.24 17.62
C GLY A 216 9.69 9.20 16.24
N PRO A 217 8.74 10.08 15.93
CA PRO A 217 8.18 10.14 14.60
C PRO A 217 9.27 10.61 13.65
N PHE A 218 9.74 9.72 12.79
CA PHE A 218 10.62 10.07 11.67
C PHE A 218 10.11 9.39 10.41
N GLN A 219 10.40 10.03 9.28
CA GLN A 219 9.94 9.60 7.98
C GLN A 219 11.03 8.76 7.31
N PRO A 220 10.89 7.42 7.22
CA PRO A 220 11.78 6.64 6.37
C PRO A 220 11.49 6.96 4.91
N GLN A 221 12.50 6.72 4.08
CA GLN A 221 12.41 6.83 2.65
C GLN A 221 12.35 5.42 2.07
N ILE A 222 11.58 5.26 0.99
CA ILE A 222 11.67 4.08 0.15
C ILE A 222 12.48 4.51 -1.06
N ALA A 223 13.66 3.94 -1.20
CA ALA A 223 14.62 4.31 -2.22
C ALA A 223 14.86 3.14 -3.16
N ASN A 224 15.23 3.48 -4.38
CA ASN A 224 15.56 2.53 -5.42
C ASN A 224 16.97 2.83 -5.91
N THR A 225 17.77 1.79 -6.14
CA THR A 225 19.11 1.92 -6.73
C THR A 225 19.15 1.15 -8.04
N GLY A 226 19.86 1.68 -9.02
CA GLY A 226 19.99 1.06 -10.33
C GLY A 226 19.13 1.71 -11.41
N PRO A 227 18.91 1.02 -12.54
CA PRO A 227 18.46 1.65 -13.78
C PRO A 227 17.00 2.12 -13.78
N CYS A 228 16.23 1.68 -12.79
CA CYS A 228 14.88 2.13 -12.46
C CYS A 228 14.83 3.50 -11.76
N ALA A 229 15.94 4.03 -11.23
CA ALA A 229 15.96 5.34 -10.58
C ALA A 229 15.55 6.50 -11.52
N GLY A 230 15.65 6.30 -12.84
CA GLY A 230 15.21 7.27 -13.85
C GLY A 230 13.71 7.20 -14.17
N THR A 231 13.04 6.07 -13.96
CA THR A 231 11.60 5.90 -14.25
C THR A 231 10.70 6.41 -13.10
N ASP A 232 11.28 6.72 -11.95
CA ASP A 232 10.56 7.05 -10.71
C ASP A 232 10.04 8.49 -10.65
N HIS A 233 10.38 9.35 -11.62
CA HIS A 233 10.30 10.79 -11.41
C HIS A 233 9.69 11.63 -12.53
N GLY A 234 8.74 11.11 -13.30
CA GLY A 234 8.07 11.92 -14.32
C GLY A 234 9.03 12.55 -15.36
N GLY A 235 10.31 12.22 -15.36
CA GLY A 235 11.12 12.41 -16.54
C GLY A 235 10.57 11.48 -17.62
N VAL A 236 10.66 11.88 -18.88
CA VAL A 236 10.41 11.05 -20.07
C VAL A 236 11.48 9.94 -20.18
N SER A 237 11.87 9.35 -19.06
CA SER A 237 12.93 8.36 -18.96
C SER A 237 12.40 7.10 -19.60
N GLN A 238 12.97 6.82 -20.76
CA GLN A 238 12.72 5.61 -21.52
C GLN A 238 13.25 4.45 -20.67
N GLY A 239 12.37 3.86 -19.86
CA GLY A 239 12.65 2.58 -19.21
C GLY A 239 13.13 1.56 -20.25
N PHE A 240 13.74 0.47 -19.82
CA PHE A 240 14.28 -0.49 -20.77
C PHE A 240 13.18 -1.09 -21.65
N THR A 241 13.44 -1.18 -22.95
CA THR A 241 12.55 -1.85 -23.88
C THR A 241 12.55 -3.35 -23.59
N LEU A 242 11.34 -3.95 -23.49
CA LEU A 242 11.19 -5.38 -23.27
C LEU A 242 11.92 -6.21 -24.34
N ALA A 243 11.89 -5.75 -25.59
CA ALA A 243 12.53 -6.41 -26.72
C ALA A 243 14.06 -6.51 -26.63
N THR A 244 14.71 -5.59 -25.89
CA THR A 244 16.17 -5.53 -25.81
C THR A 244 16.71 -6.15 -24.52
N TYR A 245 16.00 -6.00 -23.40
CA TYR A 245 16.51 -6.35 -22.07
C TYR A 245 15.65 -7.37 -21.31
N GLY A 246 14.51 -7.79 -21.87
CA GLY A 246 13.55 -8.62 -21.15
C GLY A 246 12.92 -7.89 -19.95
N TYR A 247 12.30 -8.65 -19.05
CA TYR A 247 11.74 -8.10 -17.82
C TYR A 247 12.86 -7.81 -16.82
N MET A 248 12.95 -6.56 -16.38
CA MET A 248 13.86 -6.14 -15.34
C MET A 248 13.07 -5.64 -14.14
N PHE A 249 13.34 -6.22 -12.97
CA PHE A 249 12.74 -5.79 -11.71
C PHE A 249 13.83 -5.38 -10.72
N ALA A 250 13.61 -4.29 -10.01
CA ALA A 250 14.46 -3.86 -8.91
C ALA A 250 13.68 -3.89 -7.59
N ARG A 251 14.35 -4.29 -6.52
CA ARG A 251 13.75 -4.30 -5.18
C ARG A 251 14.04 -2.98 -4.48
N PRO A 252 13.02 -2.16 -4.15
CA PRO A 252 13.25 -0.98 -3.34
C PRO A 252 13.66 -1.33 -1.93
N TYR A 253 14.53 -0.51 -1.35
CA TYR A 253 14.93 -0.60 0.04
C TYR A 253 14.37 0.57 0.85
N VAL A 254 14.18 0.34 2.15
CA VAL A 254 13.79 1.36 3.11
C VAL A 254 15.05 1.89 3.78
N ASN A 255 15.21 3.21 3.80
CA ASN A 255 16.30 3.90 4.49
C ASN A 255 15.79 4.87 5.56
N GLU A 256 16.55 5.00 6.65
CA GLU A 256 16.19 5.86 7.79
C GLU A 256 16.56 7.33 7.57
N GLY A 257 15.98 7.95 6.53
CA GLY A 257 16.05 9.39 6.30
C GLY A 257 17.47 9.96 6.34
N ALA A 258 17.69 11.02 7.12
CA ALA A 258 18.91 11.82 7.19
C ALA A 258 20.21 11.05 7.51
N ALA A 259 20.12 9.85 8.08
CA ALA A 259 21.29 8.99 8.32
C ALA A 259 21.65 8.10 7.12
N TYR A 260 20.83 8.10 6.05
CA TYR A 260 20.92 7.25 4.85
C TYR A 260 21.25 5.78 5.16
N THR A 261 20.83 5.30 6.33
CA THR A 261 21.13 3.94 6.77
C THR A 261 20.07 3.03 6.19
N MET A 262 20.50 2.10 5.33
CA MET A 262 19.65 1.06 4.78
C MET A 262 19.12 0.20 5.93
N ARG A 263 17.79 0.14 6.07
CA ARG A 263 17.12 -0.60 7.14
C ARG A 263 16.70 -1.98 6.69
N GLY A 264 16.14 -2.07 5.48
CA GLY A 264 15.55 -3.31 4.99
C GLY A 264 14.71 -3.13 3.74
N TYR A 265 13.75 -4.03 3.55
CA TYR A 265 12.89 -4.06 2.37
C TYR A 265 11.42 -4.14 2.78
N LEU A 266 10.52 -3.74 1.89
CA LEU A 266 9.10 -4.07 2.03
C LEU A 266 8.82 -5.46 1.43
N PRO A 267 7.95 -6.28 2.08
CA PRO A 267 7.59 -7.58 1.57
C PRO A 267 6.97 -7.53 0.17
N GLY A 268 7.54 -8.32 -0.74
CA GLY A 268 7.09 -8.51 -2.11
C GLY A 268 7.04 -7.25 -2.98
N LEU A 269 7.45 -6.08 -2.51
CA LEU A 269 7.44 -4.88 -3.34
C LEU A 269 8.61 -4.92 -4.32
N TRP A 270 8.30 -4.70 -5.60
CA TRP A 270 9.26 -4.67 -6.70
C TRP A 270 8.91 -3.55 -7.68
N PHE A 271 9.90 -3.16 -8.48
CA PHE A 271 9.75 -2.14 -9.50
C PHE A 271 10.13 -2.65 -10.87
N PRO A 272 9.23 -2.59 -11.86
CA PRO A 272 9.63 -2.80 -13.23
C PRO A 272 10.56 -1.65 -13.69
N CYS A 273 11.73 -1.98 -14.21
CA CYS A 273 12.67 -1.03 -14.84
C CYS A 273 12.31 -0.77 -16.31
N ASN A 274 11.30 -1.48 -16.84
CA ASN A 274 10.81 -1.33 -18.20
C ASN A 274 9.87 -0.12 -18.31
N THR A 275 9.64 0.36 -19.53
CA THR A 275 8.65 1.42 -19.78
C THR A 275 7.26 1.02 -19.24
N PRO A 276 6.58 1.89 -18.45
CA PRO A 276 5.30 1.55 -17.80
C PRO A 276 4.17 1.17 -18.75
N THR A 277 4.23 1.62 -20.02
CA THR A 277 3.22 1.38 -21.05
C THR A 277 3.14 -0.08 -21.53
N VAL A 278 4.07 -0.94 -21.10
CA VAL A 278 4.15 -2.35 -21.50
C VAL A 278 3.22 -3.25 -20.68
N PHE A 279 2.73 -2.77 -19.53
CA PHE A 279 1.95 -3.59 -18.60
C PHE A 279 0.49 -3.12 -18.48
N PRO A 280 -0.49 -3.97 -18.86
CA PRO A 280 -1.89 -3.78 -18.46
C PRO A 280 -2.05 -3.78 -16.94
N TYR A 281 -3.09 -3.12 -16.43
CA TYR A 281 -3.39 -3.12 -15.00
C TYR A 281 -3.68 -4.55 -14.51
N LEU A 282 -3.12 -4.92 -13.36
CA LEU A 282 -3.31 -6.23 -12.75
C LEU A 282 -2.84 -7.40 -13.65
N SER A 283 -1.92 -7.13 -14.57
CA SER A 283 -1.27 -8.20 -15.33
C SER A 283 -0.34 -9.00 -14.42
N GLU A 284 -0.36 -10.33 -14.59
CA GLU A 284 0.58 -11.21 -13.92
C GLU A 284 1.77 -11.48 -14.85
N VAL A 285 2.98 -11.24 -14.34
CA VAL A 285 4.23 -11.49 -15.06
C VAL A 285 5.00 -12.56 -14.30
N THR A 286 5.32 -13.66 -14.98
CA THR A 286 6.16 -14.72 -14.39
C THR A 286 7.58 -14.59 -14.91
N TYR A 287 8.55 -14.46 -14.00
CA TYR A 287 9.97 -14.39 -14.33
C TYR A 287 10.81 -15.06 -13.24
N GLY A 288 11.76 -15.91 -13.63
CA GLY A 288 12.67 -16.57 -12.69
C GLY A 288 11.97 -17.43 -11.63
N GLY A 289 10.80 -18.01 -11.94
CA GLY A 289 10.00 -18.81 -10.99
C GLY A 289 9.17 -17.99 -9.99
N ARG A 290 9.17 -16.65 -10.11
CA ARG A 290 8.35 -15.73 -9.32
C ARG A 290 7.23 -15.15 -10.18
N THR A 291 6.07 -14.92 -9.58
CA THR A 291 4.94 -14.25 -10.25
C THR A 291 4.72 -12.90 -9.60
N PHE A 292 4.62 -11.87 -10.44
CA PHE A 292 4.44 -10.48 -10.04
C PHE A 292 3.09 -9.98 -10.53
N LEU A 293 2.28 -9.44 -9.62
CA LEU A 293 1.09 -8.69 -9.99
C LEU A 293 1.49 -7.23 -10.24
N ILE A 294 1.26 -6.76 -11.46
CA ILE A 294 1.65 -5.41 -11.87
C ILE A 294 0.53 -4.42 -11.59
N PHE A 295 0.92 -3.34 -10.93
CA PHE A 295 0.10 -2.17 -10.70
C PHE A 295 0.66 -1.03 -11.52
N GLY A 296 -0.23 -0.18 -12.02
CA GLY A 296 0.19 1.05 -12.64
C GLY A 296 -0.91 2.09 -12.56
N GLY A 297 -0.54 3.31 -12.93
CA GLY A 297 -1.45 4.43 -13.11
C GLY A 297 -0.71 5.76 -13.08
N MET A 298 -1.48 6.84 -13.07
CA MET A 298 -0.96 8.14 -13.48
C MET A 298 -0.72 9.10 -12.35
N GLN A 299 0.36 9.87 -12.47
CA GLN A 299 0.73 10.98 -11.61
C GLN A 299 0.52 12.30 -12.40
N GLY A 300 -0.54 13.06 -12.13
CA GLY A 300 -0.71 14.41 -12.69
C GLY A 300 -1.14 14.45 -14.17
N SER A 301 -0.55 15.36 -14.96
CA SER A 301 -0.85 15.53 -16.39
C SER A 301 -0.24 14.39 -17.22
N ALA A 302 -0.68 14.26 -18.49
CA ALA A 302 -0.54 13.10 -19.40
C ALA A 302 0.85 12.44 -19.59
N GLN A 303 1.90 12.87 -18.89
CA GLN A 303 3.29 12.51 -19.13
C GLN A 303 3.92 11.58 -18.06
N TYR A 304 3.30 11.39 -16.87
CA TYR A 304 3.93 10.60 -15.79
C TYR A 304 3.11 9.36 -15.43
N VAL A 305 3.58 8.20 -15.90
CA VAL A 305 3.03 6.89 -15.54
C VAL A 305 3.95 6.25 -14.52
N GLN A 306 3.39 5.80 -13.39
CA GLN A 306 4.08 5.00 -12.39
C GLN A 306 3.62 3.55 -12.50
N SER A 307 4.54 2.63 -12.24
CA SER A 307 4.24 1.20 -12.14
C SER A 307 5.06 0.58 -11.02
N TRP A 308 4.44 -0.33 -10.29
CA TRP A 308 5.11 -1.19 -9.32
C TRP A 308 4.54 -2.60 -9.44
N ALA A 309 5.23 -3.53 -8.83
CA ALA A 309 4.90 -4.93 -8.85
C ALA A 309 4.84 -5.42 -7.41
N VAL A 310 3.94 -6.37 -7.16
CA VAL A 310 3.96 -7.15 -5.92
C VAL A 310 4.18 -8.61 -6.27
N GLU A 311 5.21 -9.22 -5.69
CA GLU A 311 5.45 -10.66 -5.79
C GLU A 311 4.36 -11.42 -5.05
N ILE A 312 3.66 -12.30 -5.75
CA ILE A 312 2.52 -13.08 -5.25
C ILE A 312 2.83 -14.58 -5.15
N THR A 313 4.11 -14.97 -5.31
CA THR A 313 4.62 -16.33 -5.12
C THR A 313 5.17 -16.56 -3.71
N THR A 314 5.45 -17.83 -3.40
CA THR A 314 6.25 -18.21 -2.23
C THR A 314 7.64 -17.58 -2.32
N GLY A 315 8.09 -16.91 -1.25
CA GLY A 315 9.40 -16.22 -1.22
C GLY A 315 9.33 -14.70 -1.24
N TRP A 316 8.13 -14.10 -1.31
CA TRP A 316 7.96 -12.64 -1.27
C TRP A 316 8.51 -11.94 0.00
N ARG A 317 8.81 -12.71 1.04
CA ARG A 317 9.43 -12.26 2.30
C ARG A 317 10.93 -12.58 2.45
N GLU A 318 11.55 -13.14 1.41
CA GLU A 318 12.99 -13.40 1.32
C GLU A 318 13.69 -12.24 0.60
#